data_AF-A0A5C7RMH2-F1
#
_entry.id   AF-A0A5C7RMH2-F1
#
_cell.length_a   1.000
_cell.length_b   1.000
_cell.length_c   1.000
_cell.angle_alpha   90.00
_cell.angle_beta   90.00
_cell.angle_gamma   90.00
#
_symmetry.space_group_name_H-M   'P 1'
#
loop_
_entity.id
_entity.type
_entity.pdbx_description
1 polymer ?
#
loop_
_entity_poly.entity_id
_entity_poly.type
_entity_poly.pdbx_seq_one_letter_code
_entity_poly.pdbx_strand_id
1 'polypeptide(L)'
;MEFGFVARLPIENGYLFVHLPKTAGTSFRDSLADIFADGLYCDYGFEEDTTTPIVKDYIYQRQEFVDFASFLADLNKPICISGHYPIRKYAPFFAIKNVMLFLRNPVQRTISQYEHMRRVDGLQESMESFCSKPMYMNLQTRNIGRAPLNLIGFVGLQEYYSESLQLLAFQNGLQIKESFLNVNEKRSTEKYKLDEETLGLIRRNNDKDLALYKMAKKMFLQRYEFFSAGKTYVHAAVTQQNANKVAGWVLNHNSDLPVKIAIYVDGVERAQLRADAYRHDLREWNVGRQGYVGFEFTFKKPLAEHSHVECVVLETGQQIYNPFAATKS
;
A
#
# COMPACT_ATOMS: atom_id res chain seq x y z
N MET A 1 -5.52 18.47 37.72
CA MET A 1 -5.12 17.41 36.78
C MET A 1 -5.47 17.92 35.40
N GLU A 2 -4.49 18.53 34.72
CA GLU A 2 -4.60 18.71 33.26
C GLU A 2 -4.48 17.31 32.66
N PHE A 3 -5.59 16.77 32.18
CA PHE A 3 -5.54 15.64 31.28
C PHE A 3 -4.93 16.18 29.99
N GLY A 4 -3.61 16.02 29.83
CA GLY A 4 -2.97 16.24 28.54
C GLY A 4 -3.77 15.46 27.50
N PHE A 5 -4.37 16.18 26.55
CA PHE A 5 -5.19 15.58 25.53
C PHE A 5 -4.32 14.56 24.80
N VAL A 6 -4.60 13.27 24.98
CA VAL A 6 -4.07 12.23 24.11
C VAL A 6 -4.47 12.62 22.69
N ALA A 7 -3.50 12.73 21.78
CA ALA A 7 -3.77 13.04 20.38
C ALA A 7 -4.97 12.24 19.88
N ARG A 8 -5.90 12.91 19.20
CA ARG A 8 -7.00 12.24 18.50
C ARG A 8 -6.41 11.52 17.29
N LEU A 9 -5.87 10.33 17.54
CA LEU A 9 -5.32 9.45 16.52
C LEU A 9 -6.42 8.51 15.99
N PRO A 10 -6.41 8.18 14.69
CA PRO A 10 -5.50 8.68 13.66
C PRO A 10 -5.71 10.17 13.36
N ILE A 11 -4.65 10.87 12.94
CA ILE A 11 -4.66 12.29 12.58
C ILE A 11 -5.75 12.53 11.53
N GLU A 12 -6.70 13.40 11.86
CA GLU A 12 -7.75 13.82 10.95
C GLU A 12 -7.15 14.56 9.76
N ASN A 13 -7.58 14.23 8.53
CA ASN A 13 -7.00 14.76 7.29
C ASN A 13 -5.49 14.53 7.12
N GLY A 14 -4.92 13.55 7.84
CA GLY A 14 -3.53 13.14 7.71
C GLY A 14 -3.32 12.10 6.61
N TYR A 15 -2.26 12.27 5.83
CA TYR A 15 -1.81 11.35 4.78
C TYR A 15 -0.39 10.87 5.04
N LEU A 16 -0.11 9.62 4.64
CA LEU A 16 1.23 9.05 4.75
C LEU A 16 1.68 8.55 3.38
N PHE A 17 2.66 9.22 2.78
CA PHE A 17 3.31 8.74 1.55
C PHE A 17 4.60 8.00 1.89
N VAL A 18 4.59 6.68 1.76
CA VAL A 18 5.80 5.87 1.92
C VAL A 18 6.55 5.84 0.59
N HIS A 19 7.59 6.66 0.51
CA HIS A 19 8.40 6.79 -0.68
C HIS A 19 9.44 5.66 -0.72
N LEU A 20 9.24 4.71 -1.63
CA LEU A 20 10.22 3.66 -1.88
C LEU A 20 11.24 4.14 -2.93
N PRO A 21 12.55 3.95 -2.71
CA PRO A 21 13.55 4.33 -3.70
C PRO A 21 13.29 3.70 -5.08
N LYS A 22 13.35 4.56 -6.11
CA LYS A 22 13.25 4.22 -7.54
C LYS A 22 11.88 3.69 -8.00
N THR A 23 10.81 4.07 -7.31
CA THR A 23 9.43 3.77 -7.71
C THR A 23 8.66 5.02 -8.19
N ALA A 24 9.36 5.99 -8.79
CA ALA A 24 8.82 7.29 -9.24
C ALA A 24 8.30 8.23 -8.12
N GLY A 25 8.65 7.97 -6.86
CA GLY A 25 8.12 8.76 -5.74
C GLY A 25 8.67 10.18 -5.59
N THR A 26 9.79 10.56 -6.25
CA THR A 26 10.27 11.95 -6.25
C THR A 26 9.29 12.88 -6.97
N SER A 27 8.90 12.54 -8.21
CA SER A 27 7.92 13.33 -8.97
C SER A 27 6.59 13.43 -8.23
N PHE A 28 6.16 12.33 -7.62
CA PHE A 28 4.93 12.33 -6.84
C PHE A 28 5.03 13.19 -5.58
N ARG A 29 6.14 13.13 -4.83
CA ARG A 29 6.38 14.05 -3.69
C ARG A 29 6.30 15.51 -4.13
N ASP A 30 6.89 15.85 -5.26
CA ASP A 30 6.87 17.23 -5.76
C ASP A 30 5.42 17.68 -6.02
N SER A 31 4.57 16.81 -6.58
CA SER A 31 3.13 17.07 -6.68
C SER A 31 2.43 17.19 -5.32
N LEU A 32 2.88 16.46 -4.28
CA LEU A 32 2.36 16.63 -2.92
C LEU A 32 2.76 17.98 -2.31
N ALA A 33 3.92 18.53 -2.66
CA ALA A 33 4.35 19.83 -2.17
C ALA A 33 3.38 20.95 -2.63
N ASP A 34 2.87 20.85 -3.86
CA ASP A 34 1.86 21.79 -4.37
C ASP A 34 0.51 21.66 -3.64
N ILE A 35 0.15 20.45 -3.20
CA ILE A 35 -1.16 20.15 -2.59
C ILE A 35 -1.16 20.51 -1.10
N PHE A 36 -0.12 20.09 -0.38
CA PHE A 36 -0.04 20.23 1.06
C PHE A 36 0.72 21.48 1.49
N ALA A 37 1.51 22.09 0.61
CA ALA A 37 2.32 23.29 0.89
C ALA A 37 3.12 23.14 2.20
N ASP A 38 2.86 24.00 3.18
CA ASP A 38 3.47 23.99 4.51
C ASP A 38 2.97 22.86 5.44
N GLY A 39 2.06 22.01 4.94
CA GLY A 39 1.59 20.77 5.57
C GLY A 39 2.33 19.51 5.08
N LEU A 40 3.31 19.63 4.17
CA LEU A 40 4.18 18.53 3.78
C LEU A 40 5.40 18.42 4.71
N TYR A 41 5.53 17.30 5.40
CA TYR A 41 6.66 16.97 6.27
C TYR A 41 7.46 15.84 5.66
N CYS A 42 8.76 16.04 5.48
CA CYS A 42 9.65 15.11 4.82
C CYS A 42 10.57 14.40 5.81
N ASP A 43 10.75 13.09 5.65
CA ASP A 43 11.61 12.24 6.48
C ASP A 43 12.47 11.31 5.62
N TYR A 44 13.65 11.79 5.24
CA TYR A 44 14.60 11.07 4.39
C TYR A 44 15.85 10.59 5.14
N GLY A 45 15.99 10.95 6.42
CA GLY A 45 17.18 10.70 7.22
C GLY A 45 17.65 11.96 7.96
N PHE A 46 18.31 11.78 9.11
CA PHE A 46 18.76 12.90 9.93
C PHE A 46 19.72 13.85 9.20
N GLU A 47 20.65 13.29 8.43
CA GLU A 47 21.67 14.01 7.66
C GLU A 47 21.13 14.62 6.36
N GLU A 48 19.92 14.25 5.94
CA GLU A 48 19.35 14.72 4.67
C GLU A 48 18.77 16.13 4.83
N ASP A 49 19.15 17.05 3.94
CA ASP A 49 18.60 18.41 3.89
C ASP A 49 17.10 18.42 3.56
N THR A 50 16.65 17.38 2.86
CA THR A 50 15.23 17.20 2.53
C THR A 50 14.36 16.83 3.74
N THR A 51 14.96 16.40 4.85
CA THR A 51 14.21 16.10 6.08
C THR A 51 13.82 17.40 6.79
N THR A 52 12.52 17.57 7.02
CA THR A 52 11.98 18.81 7.64
C THR A 52 12.59 19.01 9.04
N PRO A 53 13.02 20.24 9.42
CA PRO A 53 13.67 20.48 10.72
C PRO A 53 12.88 19.96 11.93
N ILE A 54 11.55 20.11 11.91
CA ILE A 54 10.69 19.62 13.00
C ILE A 54 10.70 18.08 13.12
N VAL A 55 10.88 17.37 11.99
CA VAL A 55 11.05 15.91 11.99
C VAL A 55 12.43 15.55 12.57
N LYS A 56 13.49 16.28 12.21
CA LYS A 56 14.83 16.07 12.81
C LYS A 56 14.78 16.21 14.33
N ASP A 57 14.10 17.24 14.82
CA ASP A 57 13.93 17.52 16.23
C ASP A 57 13.11 16.42 16.95
N TYR A 58 11.84 16.24 16.60
CA TYR A 58 10.99 15.27 17.30
C TYR A 58 11.44 13.82 17.13
N ILE A 59 11.80 13.40 15.91
CA ILE A 59 11.98 11.97 15.59
C ILE A 59 13.40 11.49 15.84
N TYR A 60 14.40 12.32 15.54
CA TYR A 60 15.81 11.91 15.61
C TYR A 60 16.51 12.40 16.88
N GLN A 61 16.27 13.65 17.29
CA GLN A 61 16.92 14.22 18.48
C GLN A 61 16.19 13.82 19.76
N ARG A 62 14.87 14.04 19.83
CA ARG A 62 14.06 13.77 21.02
C ARG A 62 13.53 12.34 21.07
N GLN A 63 13.28 11.74 19.90
CA GLN A 63 12.60 10.43 19.75
C GLN A 63 11.17 10.39 20.32
N GLU A 64 10.49 11.54 20.29
CA GLU A 64 9.14 11.74 20.84
C GLU A 64 8.09 11.64 19.72
N PHE A 65 7.82 10.41 19.27
CA PHE A 65 6.91 10.13 18.15
C PHE A 65 5.46 10.52 18.44
N VAL A 66 4.99 10.33 19.69
CA VAL A 66 3.61 10.64 20.08
C VAL A 66 3.40 12.15 20.16
N ASP A 67 4.38 12.89 20.67
CA ASP A 67 4.32 14.36 20.70
C ASP A 67 4.36 14.94 19.29
N PHE A 68 5.14 14.35 18.38
CA PHE A 68 5.10 14.73 16.97
C PHE A 68 3.72 14.51 16.35
N ALA A 69 3.09 13.36 16.62
CA ALA A 69 1.75 13.08 16.12
C ALA A 69 0.70 14.03 16.72
N SER A 70 0.85 14.39 17.99
CA SER A 70 0.01 15.38 18.69
C SER A 70 0.16 16.76 18.06
N PHE A 71 1.40 17.22 17.86
CA PHE A 71 1.71 18.46 17.16
C PHE A 71 1.04 18.51 15.78
N LEU A 72 1.16 17.45 14.98
CA LEU A 72 0.54 17.40 13.66
C LEU A 72 -0.99 17.42 13.72
N ALA A 73 -1.60 16.72 14.69
CA ALA A 73 -3.05 16.72 14.88
C ALA A 73 -3.59 18.11 15.26
N ASP A 74 -2.85 18.85 16.09
CA ASP A 74 -3.25 20.19 16.58
C ASP A 74 -3.19 21.28 15.49
N LEU A 75 -2.49 21.04 14.38
CA LEU A 75 -2.46 21.96 13.25
C LEU A 75 -3.82 22.14 12.56
N ASN A 76 -4.73 21.17 12.73
CA ASN A 76 -6.10 21.20 12.19
C ASN A 76 -6.17 21.59 10.70
N LYS A 77 -5.24 21.07 9.89
CA LYS A 77 -5.15 21.26 8.44
C LYS A 77 -4.74 19.96 7.76
N PRO A 78 -4.93 19.81 6.43
CA PRO A 78 -4.40 18.66 5.71
C PRO A 78 -2.88 18.57 5.87
N ILE A 79 -2.38 17.40 6.28
CA ILE A 79 -0.94 17.14 6.41
C ILE A 79 -0.55 15.88 5.66
N CYS A 80 0.69 15.84 5.19
CA CYS A 80 1.28 14.64 4.62
C CYS A 80 2.69 14.43 5.15
N ILE A 81 3.01 13.22 5.63
CA ILE A 81 4.38 12.80 5.84
C ILE A 81 4.86 12.00 4.63
N SER A 82 6.02 12.36 4.08
CA SER A 82 6.64 11.71 2.93
C SER A 82 8.10 11.35 3.20
N GLY A 83 8.55 10.15 2.80
CA GLY A 83 9.97 9.83 2.89
C GLY A 83 10.35 8.35 2.84
N HIS A 84 11.64 8.10 3.09
CA HIS A 84 12.25 6.77 2.99
C HIS A 84 12.24 6.05 4.34
N TYR A 85 11.11 5.44 4.68
CA TYR A 85 10.94 4.70 5.93
C TYR A 85 9.98 3.52 5.76
N PRO A 86 10.05 2.50 6.64
CA PRO A 86 9.04 1.45 6.64
C PRO A 86 7.69 2.00 7.14
N ILE A 87 6.58 1.45 6.62
CA ILE A 87 5.21 1.87 6.96
C ILE A 87 4.99 1.97 8.48
N ARG A 88 5.50 0.99 9.23
CA ARG A 88 5.35 0.92 10.70
C ARG A 88 5.85 2.14 11.47
N LYS A 89 6.74 2.96 10.90
CA LYS A 89 7.32 4.13 11.58
C LYS A 89 6.25 5.15 11.95
N TYR A 90 5.27 5.36 11.06
CA TYR A 90 4.22 6.36 11.24
C TYR A 90 2.80 5.79 11.14
N ALA A 91 2.62 4.56 10.65
CA ALA A 91 1.29 3.95 10.48
C ALA A 91 0.32 4.09 11.68
N PRO A 92 0.76 3.99 12.96
CA PRO A 92 -0.14 4.19 14.09
C PRO A 92 -0.84 5.56 14.13
N PHE A 93 -0.28 6.58 13.45
CA PHE A 93 -0.82 7.94 13.45
C PHE A 93 -1.80 8.20 12.31
N PHE A 94 -1.89 7.30 11.33
CA PHE A 94 -2.67 7.51 10.12
C PHE A 94 -3.70 6.41 9.93
N ALA A 95 -4.84 6.76 9.33
CA ALA A 95 -5.76 5.75 8.83
C ALA A 95 -5.11 5.02 7.65
N ILE A 96 -5.16 3.68 7.61
CA ILE A 96 -4.55 2.90 6.51
C ILE A 96 -5.09 3.29 5.12
N LYS A 97 -6.32 3.84 5.06
CA LYS A 97 -6.93 4.39 3.84
C LYS A 97 -6.23 5.63 3.28
N ASN A 98 -5.46 6.33 4.10
CA ASN A 98 -4.68 7.51 3.71
C ASN A 98 -3.19 7.18 3.54
N VAL A 99 -2.81 5.90 3.63
CA VAL A 99 -1.46 5.44 3.31
C VAL A 99 -1.35 5.24 1.80
N MET A 100 -0.31 5.84 1.24
CA MET A 100 -0.01 5.88 -0.18
C MET A 100 1.41 5.37 -0.42
N LEU A 101 1.61 4.56 -1.46
CA LEU A 101 2.94 4.17 -1.91
C LEU A 101 2.94 3.82 -3.40
N PHE A 102 4.11 3.86 -4.02
CA PHE A 102 4.33 3.34 -5.37
C PHE A 102 5.26 2.14 -5.33
N LEU A 103 4.90 1.11 -6.09
CA LEU A 103 5.74 -0.06 -6.35
C LEU A 103 6.28 -0.04 -7.77
N ARG A 104 7.29 -0.86 -8.01
CA ARG A 104 7.87 -1.10 -9.33
C ARG A 104 8.27 -2.56 -9.46
N ASN A 105 8.33 -3.07 -10.69
CA ASN A 105 8.87 -4.37 -10.98
C ASN A 105 10.23 -4.55 -10.24
N PRO A 106 10.38 -5.57 -9.38
CA PRO A 106 11.54 -5.66 -8.49
C PRO A 106 12.89 -5.74 -9.20
N VAL A 107 12.93 -6.39 -10.38
CA VAL A 107 14.14 -6.47 -11.20
C VAL A 107 14.50 -5.08 -11.73
N GLN A 108 13.53 -4.39 -12.34
CA GLN A 108 13.74 -3.04 -12.89
C GLN A 108 14.06 -2.01 -11.80
N ARG A 109 13.44 -2.12 -10.61
CA ARG A 109 13.75 -1.28 -9.45
C ARG A 109 15.20 -1.48 -8.99
N THR A 110 15.66 -2.72 -8.90
CA THR A 110 17.04 -3.05 -8.48
C THR A 110 18.07 -2.49 -9.46
N ILE A 111 17.86 -2.72 -10.77
CA ILE A 111 18.73 -2.17 -11.82
C ILE A 111 18.76 -0.64 -11.76
N SER A 112 17.59 -0.01 -11.60
CA SER A 112 17.47 1.44 -11.52
C SER A 112 18.15 2.04 -10.28
N GLN A 113 18.19 1.31 -9.16
CA GLN A 113 18.90 1.75 -7.96
C GLN A 113 20.40 1.65 -8.17
N TYR A 114 20.89 0.51 -8.67
CA TYR A 114 22.31 0.33 -8.96
C TYR A 114 22.85 1.42 -9.88
N GLU A 115 22.18 1.67 -11.01
CA GLU A 115 22.61 2.70 -11.96
C GLU A 115 22.52 4.12 -11.39
N HIS A 116 21.60 4.36 -10.45
CA HIS A 116 21.55 5.63 -9.75
C HIS A 116 22.75 5.81 -8.84
N MET A 117 23.13 4.79 -8.06
CA MET A 117 24.27 4.84 -7.14
C MET A 117 25.60 4.89 -7.89
N ARG A 118 25.71 4.24 -9.05
CA ARG A 118 26.87 4.40 -9.94
C ARG A 118 27.06 5.85 -10.40
N ARG A 119 25.97 6.49 -10.78
CA ARG A 119 25.99 7.85 -11.33
C ARG A 119 26.19 8.93 -10.26
N VAL A 120 25.55 8.77 -9.10
CA VAL A 120 25.49 9.81 -8.07
C VAL A 120 26.56 9.58 -6.99
N ASP A 121 26.71 8.34 -6.54
CA ASP A 121 27.61 7.99 -5.42
C ASP A 121 28.96 7.44 -5.89
N GLY A 122 29.17 7.35 -7.22
CA GLY A 122 30.40 6.82 -7.80
C GLY A 122 30.62 5.32 -7.53
N LEU A 123 29.55 4.56 -7.33
CA LEU A 123 29.63 3.12 -7.02
C LEU A 123 30.44 2.35 -8.09
N GLN A 124 31.46 1.61 -7.65
CA GLN A 124 32.35 0.81 -8.53
C GLN A 124 32.13 -0.70 -8.45
N GLU A 125 31.32 -1.18 -7.48
CA GLU A 125 31.06 -2.62 -7.36
C GLU A 125 30.20 -3.14 -8.53
N SER A 126 30.24 -4.45 -8.76
CA SER A 126 29.44 -5.10 -9.80
C SER A 126 27.96 -5.21 -9.42
N MET A 127 27.08 -5.45 -10.41
CA MET A 127 25.64 -5.64 -10.19
C MET A 127 25.37 -6.85 -9.29
N GLU A 128 26.14 -7.92 -9.43
CA GLU A 128 26.02 -9.17 -8.68
C GLU A 128 26.36 -8.93 -7.20
N SER A 129 27.46 -8.22 -6.92
CA SER A 129 27.84 -7.80 -5.56
C SER A 129 26.75 -6.92 -4.96
N PHE A 130 26.31 -5.90 -5.70
CA PHE A 130 25.29 -4.97 -5.27
C PHE A 130 23.97 -5.67 -4.91
N CYS A 131 23.39 -6.43 -5.84
CA CYS A 131 22.09 -7.06 -5.62
C CYS A 131 22.14 -8.23 -4.62
N SER A 132 23.33 -8.64 -4.18
CA SER A 132 23.56 -9.64 -3.14
C SER A 132 23.69 -9.05 -1.72
N LYS A 133 23.63 -7.72 -1.56
CA LYS A 133 23.65 -7.10 -0.23
C LYS A 133 22.25 -7.13 0.39
N PRO A 134 22.09 -7.60 1.65
CA PRO A 134 20.79 -7.69 2.32
C PRO A 134 19.99 -6.37 2.33
N MET A 135 20.67 -5.22 2.35
CA MET A 135 20.01 -3.92 2.33
C MET A 135 19.24 -3.62 1.03
N TYR A 136 19.65 -4.22 -0.10
CA TYR A 136 19.03 -4.02 -1.42
C TYR A 136 18.08 -5.15 -1.83
N MET A 137 18.10 -6.28 -1.11
CA MET A 137 17.18 -7.40 -1.30
C MET A 137 15.80 -7.10 -0.74
N ASN A 138 14.76 -7.51 -1.48
CA ASN A 138 13.37 -7.52 -1.03
C ASN A 138 12.95 -6.19 -0.38
N LEU A 139 13.41 -5.08 -0.95
CA LEU A 139 13.32 -3.75 -0.35
C LEU A 139 11.87 -3.29 -0.20
N GLN A 140 11.01 -3.58 -1.18
CA GLN A 140 9.60 -3.16 -1.14
C GLN A 140 8.85 -3.92 -0.04
N THR A 141 9.05 -5.24 0.05
CA THR A 141 8.48 -6.11 1.09
C THR A 141 8.96 -5.69 2.47
N ARG A 142 10.26 -5.39 2.64
CA ARG A 142 10.82 -4.96 3.93
C ARG A 142 10.21 -3.64 4.42
N ASN A 143 9.97 -2.69 3.52
CA ASN A 143 9.37 -1.40 3.88
C ASN A 143 7.86 -1.50 4.15
N ILE A 144 7.14 -2.34 3.40
CA ILE A 144 5.72 -2.60 3.66
C ILE A 144 5.53 -3.38 4.98
N GLY A 145 6.44 -4.33 5.25
CA GLY A 145 6.41 -5.14 6.47
C GLY A 145 5.14 -6.01 6.54
N ARG A 146 4.40 -5.88 7.64
CA ARG A 146 3.18 -6.68 7.90
C ARG A 146 1.89 -5.97 7.46
N ALA A 147 1.97 -4.78 6.88
CA ALA A 147 0.79 -4.05 6.43
C ALA A 147 0.03 -4.87 5.37
N PRO A 148 -1.26 -5.15 5.57
CA PRO A 148 -2.05 -5.86 4.57
C PRO A 148 -2.16 -5.01 3.31
N LEU A 149 -1.50 -5.41 2.23
CA LEU A 149 -1.39 -4.63 0.99
C LEU A 149 -2.77 -4.20 0.45
N ASN A 150 -3.77 -5.06 0.58
CA ASN A 150 -5.14 -4.79 0.14
C ASN A 150 -5.93 -3.83 1.05
N LEU A 151 -5.45 -3.54 2.26
CA LEU A 151 -5.99 -2.47 3.11
C LEU A 151 -5.35 -1.11 2.85
N ILE A 152 -4.16 -1.07 2.25
CA ILE A 152 -3.51 0.20 1.92
C ILE A 152 -4.41 0.97 0.96
N GLY A 153 -4.71 2.21 1.33
CA GLY A 153 -5.59 3.11 0.59
C GLY A 153 -5.18 3.21 -0.86
N PHE A 154 -3.91 3.56 -1.10
CA PHE A 154 -3.36 3.68 -2.44
C PHE A 154 -2.03 2.95 -2.63
N VAL A 155 -1.98 2.12 -3.67
CA VAL A 155 -0.77 1.44 -4.15
C VAL A 155 -0.68 1.66 -5.65
N GLY A 156 0.14 2.62 -6.06
CA GLY A 156 0.44 2.89 -7.47
C GLY A 156 1.54 1.97 -8.00
N LEU A 157 1.62 1.86 -9.33
CA LEU A 157 2.68 1.11 -10.01
C LEU A 157 3.42 2.03 -10.96
N GLN A 158 4.75 2.00 -10.93
CA GLN A 158 5.56 2.85 -11.80
C GLN A 158 5.30 2.57 -13.28
N GLU A 159 5.04 1.31 -13.66
CA GLU A 159 4.73 0.91 -15.04
C GLU A 159 3.33 1.35 -15.51
N TYR A 160 2.47 1.79 -14.58
CA TYR A 160 1.12 2.29 -14.82
C TYR A 160 0.97 3.67 -14.16
N TYR A 161 1.98 4.53 -14.29
CA TYR A 161 2.06 5.76 -13.49
C TYR A 161 0.89 6.70 -13.77
N SER A 162 0.53 6.91 -15.04
CA SER A 162 -0.60 7.75 -15.43
C SER A 162 -1.93 7.23 -14.86
N GLU A 163 -2.19 5.93 -15.03
CA GLU A 163 -3.37 5.25 -14.48
C GLU A 163 -3.39 5.29 -12.95
N SER A 164 -2.21 5.23 -12.32
CA SER A 164 -2.07 5.35 -10.88
C SER A 164 -2.46 6.74 -10.40
N LEU A 165 -2.08 7.81 -11.12
CA LEU A 165 -2.49 9.18 -10.78
C LEU A 165 -3.99 9.39 -10.97
N GLN A 166 -4.59 8.86 -12.04
CA GLN A 166 -6.04 8.92 -12.27
C GLN A 166 -6.81 8.23 -11.13
N LEU A 167 -6.38 7.01 -10.75
CA LEU A 167 -6.98 6.27 -9.66
C LEU A 167 -6.84 7.01 -8.33
N LEU A 168 -5.68 7.59 -8.04
CA LEU A 168 -5.44 8.34 -6.81
C LEU A 168 -6.31 9.60 -6.71
N ALA A 169 -6.42 10.36 -7.80
CA ALA A 169 -7.25 11.55 -7.87
C ALA A 169 -8.73 11.21 -7.59
N PHE A 170 -9.21 10.08 -8.11
CA PHE A 170 -10.55 9.57 -7.84
C PHE A 170 -10.75 9.12 -6.39
N GLN A 171 -9.76 8.43 -5.79
CA GLN A 171 -9.91 7.80 -4.48
C GLN A 171 -9.80 8.77 -3.31
N ASN A 172 -8.88 9.73 -3.36
CA ASN A 172 -8.48 10.49 -2.17
C ASN A 172 -8.88 11.96 -2.19
N GLY A 173 -9.62 12.41 -3.22
CA GLY A 173 -10.02 13.81 -3.40
C GLY A 173 -8.85 14.78 -3.61
N LEU A 174 -7.61 14.28 -3.65
CA LEU A 174 -6.41 15.05 -3.92
C LEU A 174 -6.38 15.39 -5.40
N GLN A 175 -6.53 16.68 -5.74
CA GLN A 175 -6.39 17.16 -7.11
C GLN A 175 -4.90 17.18 -7.50
N ILE A 176 -4.39 16.01 -7.89
CA ILE A 176 -3.01 15.89 -8.37
C ILE A 176 -2.97 16.41 -9.80
N LYS A 177 -2.22 17.49 -10.02
CA LYS A 177 -1.95 17.96 -11.38
C LYS A 177 -1.18 16.86 -12.12
N GLU A 178 -1.66 16.48 -13.30
CA GLU A 178 -0.93 15.63 -14.26
C GLU A 178 0.28 16.38 -14.86
N SER A 179 1.08 17.06 -14.04
CA SER A 179 2.23 17.83 -14.51
C SER A 179 3.45 16.94 -14.73
N PHE A 180 3.32 15.73 -15.28
CA PHE A 180 4.46 14.87 -15.65
C PHE A 180 4.17 13.91 -16.82
N LEU A 181 3.32 14.29 -17.79
CA LEU A 181 3.09 13.51 -19.02
C LEU A 181 4.34 13.27 -19.90
N ASN A 182 5.52 13.78 -19.53
CA ASN A 182 6.74 13.64 -20.32
C ASN A 182 7.99 13.34 -19.49
N VAL A 183 7.93 12.42 -18.52
CA VAL A 183 9.14 11.96 -17.83
C VAL A 183 9.35 10.47 -18.02
N ASN A 184 10.10 10.18 -19.10
CA ASN A 184 10.93 9.00 -19.31
C ASN A 184 10.31 7.71 -19.89
N GLU A 185 9.48 7.81 -20.92
CA GLU A 185 9.52 6.74 -21.98
C GLU A 185 10.90 6.66 -22.64
N LYS A 186 11.72 7.73 -22.53
CA LYS A 186 13.02 7.89 -23.22
C LYS A 186 14.25 8.01 -22.32
N ARG A 187 14.20 7.75 -21.01
CA ARG A 187 15.44 7.32 -20.32
C ARG A 187 15.64 5.85 -20.60
N SER A 188 16.06 5.61 -21.84
CA SER A 188 17.01 4.57 -22.20
C SER A 188 16.92 3.35 -21.29
N THR A 189 15.98 2.46 -21.59
CA THR A 189 16.43 1.09 -21.83
C THR A 189 17.42 1.14 -23.00
N GLU A 190 18.62 1.71 -22.79
CA GLU A 190 19.78 0.91 -23.14
C GLU A 190 19.53 -0.35 -22.34
N LYS A 191 18.98 -1.36 -23.04
CA LYS A 191 18.82 -2.69 -22.49
C LYS A 191 20.22 -3.06 -22.07
N TYR A 192 20.56 -2.83 -20.80
CA TYR A 192 21.68 -3.50 -20.18
C TYR A 192 21.37 -4.96 -20.42
N LYS A 193 22.07 -5.56 -21.38
CA LYS A 193 22.06 -7.00 -21.61
C LYS A 193 22.82 -7.59 -20.42
N LEU A 194 22.21 -7.51 -19.24
CA LEU A 194 22.58 -8.37 -18.14
C LEU A 194 22.37 -9.79 -18.64
N ASP A 195 23.34 -10.65 -18.40
CA ASP A 195 23.18 -12.06 -18.70
C ASP A 195 22.05 -12.66 -17.85
N GLU A 196 21.57 -13.82 -18.28
CA GLU A 196 20.50 -14.53 -17.58
C GLU A 196 20.93 -14.99 -16.18
N GLU A 197 22.23 -15.14 -15.92
CA GLU A 197 22.75 -15.49 -14.60
C GLU A 197 22.51 -14.36 -13.60
N THR A 198 22.86 -13.13 -13.97
CA THR A 198 22.67 -11.91 -13.18
C THR A 198 21.19 -11.60 -13.00
N LEU A 199 20.38 -11.74 -14.05
CA LEU A 199 18.93 -11.60 -13.93
C LEU A 199 18.34 -12.67 -13.00
N GLY A 200 18.83 -13.91 -13.08
CA GLY A 200 18.48 -14.99 -12.17
C GLY A 200 18.83 -14.68 -10.73
N LEU A 201 20.01 -14.11 -10.48
CA LEU A 201 20.45 -13.68 -9.14
C LEU A 201 19.55 -12.57 -8.59
N ILE A 202 19.26 -11.52 -9.37
CA ILE A 202 18.35 -10.44 -8.95
C ILE A 202 16.97 -11.00 -8.60
N ARG A 203 16.43 -11.92 -9.41
CA ARG A 203 15.13 -12.55 -9.14
C ARG A 203 15.15 -13.35 -7.85
N ARG A 204 16.17 -14.19 -7.62
CA ARG A 204 16.31 -14.98 -6.37
C ARG A 204 16.41 -14.08 -5.13
N ASN A 205 17.19 -13.01 -5.23
CA ASN A 205 17.40 -12.07 -4.13
C ASN A 205 16.20 -11.13 -3.88
N ASN A 206 15.19 -11.14 -4.77
CA ASN A 206 13.97 -10.33 -4.68
C ASN A 206 12.69 -11.16 -4.87
N ASP A 207 12.73 -12.43 -4.46
CA ASP A 207 11.63 -13.40 -4.57
C ASP A 207 10.34 -12.92 -3.89
N LYS A 208 10.44 -12.37 -2.68
CA LYS A 208 9.30 -11.84 -1.91
C LYS A 208 8.75 -10.59 -2.57
N ASP A 209 9.60 -9.70 -3.06
CA ASP A 209 9.20 -8.52 -3.82
C ASP A 209 8.48 -8.92 -5.12
N LEU A 210 8.91 -10.00 -5.79
CA LEU A 210 8.24 -10.52 -7.00
C LEU A 210 6.84 -11.04 -6.67
N ALA A 211 6.68 -11.80 -5.59
CA ALA A 211 5.38 -12.27 -5.13
C ALA A 211 4.46 -11.10 -4.73
N LEU A 212 4.99 -10.15 -3.96
CA LEU A 212 4.30 -8.93 -3.54
C LEU A 212 3.85 -8.11 -4.77
N TYR A 213 4.75 -7.87 -5.72
CA TYR A 213 4.45 -7.07 -6.92
C TYR A 213 3.41 -7.75 -7.81
N LYS A 214 3.45 -9.08 -7.95
CA LYS A 214 2.41 -9.85 -8.67
C LYS A 214 1.03 -9.62 -8.04
N MET A 215 0.94 -9.71 -6.70
CA MET A 215 -0.30 -9.44 -5.97
C MET A 215 -0.75 -7.97 -6.12
N ALA A 216 0.18 -7.03 -5.95
CA ALA A 216 -0.10 -5.60 -6.10
C ALA A 216 -0.63 -5.26 -7.49
N LYS A 217 -0.04 -5.86 -8.53
CA LYS A 217 -0.47 -5.66 -9.90
C LYS A 217 -1.88 -6.18 -10.16
N LYS A 218 -2.21 -7.38 -9.67
CA LYS A 218 -3.59 -7.91 -9.79
C LYS A 218 -4.59 -6.99 -9.10
N MET A 219 -4.28 -6.54 -7.89
CA MET A 219 -5.12 -5.62 -7.13
C MET A 219 -5.28 -4.27 -7.84
N PHE A 220 -4.19 -3.69 -8.33
CA PHE A 220 -4.19 -2.43 -9.05
C PHE A 220 -5.09 -2.48 -10.29
N LEU A 221 -4.92 -3.51 -11.13
CA LEU A 221 -5.72 -3.69 -12.34
C LEU A 221 -7.22 -3.83 -12.01
N GLN A 222 -7.56 -4.57 -10.96
CA GLN A 222 -8.95 -4.68 -10.52
C GLN A 222 -9.50 -3.34 -10.01
N ARG A 223 -8.73 -2.59 -9.21
CA ARG A 223 -9.13 -1.25 -8.75
C ARG A 223 -9.36 -0.31 -9.92
N TYR A 224 -8.47 -0.34 -10.90
CA TYR A 224 -8.55 0.48 -12.10
C TYR A 224 -9.74 0.09 -12.97
N GLU A 225 -10.03 -1.20 -13.14
CA GLU A 225 -11.22 -1.68 -13.86
C GLU A 225 -12.52 -1.14 -13.23
N PHE A 226 -12.64 -1.21 -11.89
CA PHE A 226 -13.79 -0.65 -11.18
C PHE A 226 -13.90 0.85 -11.36
N PHE A 227 -12.79 1.57 -11.24
CA PHE A 227 -12.71 3.00 -11.49
C PHE A 227 -13.17 3.36 -12.92
N SER A 228 -12.61 2.72 -13.94
CA SER A 228 -12.96 2.95 -15.35
C SER A 228 -14.42 2.63 -15.66
N ALA A 229 -15.02 1.69 -14.92
CA ALA A 229 -16.44 1.36 -15.01
C ALA A 229 -17.36 2.27 -14.19
N GLY A 230 -16.82 3.28 -13.49
CA GLY A 230 -17.58 4.14 -12.58
C GLY A 230 -18.14 3.41 -11.34
N LYS A 231 -17.59 2.23 -11.01
CA LYS A 231 -18.00 1.40 -9.89
C LYS A 231 -17.16 1.70 -8.65
N THR A 232 -17.78 1.60 -7.48
CA THR A 232 -17.05 1.68 -6.21
C THR A 232 -16.25 0.41 -5.99
N TYR A 233 -14.94 0.54 -5.79
CA TYR A 233 -14.10 -0.56 -5.32
C TYR A 233 -14.23 -0.73 -3.81
N VAL A 234 -14.30 -1.97 -3.35
CA VAL A 234 -14.39 -2.33 -1.93
C VAL A 234 -13.15 -3.11 -1.53
N HIS A 235 -12.53 -2.73 -0.41
CA HIS A 235 -11.35 -3.42 0.08
C HIS A 235 -11.79 -4.70 0.78
N ALA A 236 -11.24 -5.84 0.39
CA ALA A 236 -11.69 -7.13 0.90
C ALA A 236 -10.62 -8.22 0.82
N ALA A 237 -10.76 -9.24 1.66
CA ALA A 237 -10.08 -10.52 1.50
C ALA A 237 -10.85 -11.66 2.17
N VAL A 238 -10.81 -12.83 1.52
CA VAL A 238 -11.06 -14.11 2.19
C VAL A 238 -9.77 -14.49 2.92
N THR A 239 -9.83 -14.60 4.25
CA THR A 239 -8.67 -14.96 5.08
C THR A 239 -8.70 -16.42 5.52
N GLN A 240 -9.85 -17.08 5.44
CA GLN A 240 -10.00 -18.50 5.74
C GLN A 240 -11.06 -19.11 4.85
N GLN A 241 -10.75 -20.26 4.25
CA GLN A 241 -11.69 -21.07 3.49
C GLN A 241 -11.32 -22.53 3.64
N ASN A 242 -12.28 -23.35 4.08
CA ASN A 242 -12.18 -24.80 4.14
C ASN A 242 -13.58 -25.41 3.96
N ALA A 243 -13.68 -26.75 4.01
CA ALA A 243 -14.95 -27.45 3.80
C ALA A 243 -16.04 -27.05 4.81
N ASN A 244 -15.69 -26.53 5.99
CA ASN A 244 -16.65 -26.23 7.06
C ASN A 244 -17.00 -24.75 7.16
N LYS A 245 -16.11 -23.85 6.73
CA LYS A 245 -16.37 -22.42 6.80
C LYS A 245 -15.60 -21.57 5.81
N VAL A 246 -16.13 -20.36 5.61
CA VAL A 246 -15.45 -19.25 4.94
C VAL A 246 -15.50 -18.01 5.83
N ALA A 247 -14.39 -17.31 5.94
CA ALA A 247 -14.28 -16.08 6.72
C ALA A 247 -13.32 -15.09 6.07
N GLY A 248 -13.55 -13.82 6.34
CA GLY A 248 -12.79 -12.74 5.74
C GLY A 248 -13.13 -11.39 6.33
N TRP A 249 -12.85 -10.36 5.54
CA TRP A 249 -13.23 -8.99 5.86
C TRP A 249 -13.53 -8.22 4.58
N VAL A 250 -14.39 -7.22 4.71
CA VAL A 250 -14.85 -6.35 3.62
C VAL A 250 -15.15 -4.98 4.19
N LEU A 251 -14.67 -3.93 3.52
CA LEU A 251 -14.93 -2.57 3.91
C LEU A 251 -14.92 -1.62 2.71
N ASN A 252 -15.81 -0.63 2.77
CA ASN A 252 -15.79 0.51 1.88
C ASN A 252 -15.18 1.69 2.65
N HIS A 253 -14.04 2.23 2.21
CA HIS A 253 -13.38 3.34 2.91
C HIS A 253 -14.18 4.66 2.90
N ASN A 254 -15.19 4.74 2.03
CA ASN A 254 -16.06 5.90 1.85
C ASN A 254 -17.43 5.74 2.54
N SER A 255 -17.62 4.70 3.35
CA SER A 255 -18.89 4.45 4.05
C SER A 255 -18.66 3.85 5.44
N ASP A 256 -19.44 4.33 6.41
CA ASP A 256 -19.47 3.77 7.76
C ASP A 256 -20.49 2.63 7.92
N LEU A 257 -21.24 2.31 6.86
CA LEU A 257 -22.18 1.19 6.85
C LEU A 257 -21.44 -0.15 6.62
N PRO A 258 -21.90 -1.24 7.26
CA PRO A 258 -21.41 -2.57 6.92
C PRO A 258 -21.76 -2.96 5.50
N VAL A 259 -20.74 -3.44 4.79
CA VAL A 259 -20.87 -4.00 3.45
C VAL A 259 -21.62 -5.32 3.52
N LYS A 260 -22.53 -5.55 2.58
CA LYS A 260 -23.26 -6.81 2.46
C LYS A 260 -22.58 -7.76 1.49
N ILE A 261 -22.58 -9.04 1.83
CA ILE A 261 -21.85 -10.08 1.09
C ILE A 261 -22.80 -11.24 0.83
N ALA A 262 -22.80 -11.77 -0.39
CA ALA A 262 -23.40 -13.05 -0.73
C ALA A 262 -22.33 -14.14 -0.83
N ILE A 263 -22.66 -15.33 -0.33
CA ILE A 263 -21.82 -16.53 -0.44
C ILE A 263 -22.49 -17.49 -1.41
N TYR A 264 -21.78 -17.85 -2.47
CA TYR A 264 -22.18 -18.87 -3.43
C TYR A 264 -21.34 -20.12 -3.25
N VAL A 265 -21.98 -21.28 -3.43
CA VAL A 265 -21.31 -22.57 -3.52
C VAL A 265 -21.77 -23.24 -4.80
N ASP A 266 -20.84 -23.50 -5.71
CA ASP A 266 -21.09 -24.09 -7.02
C ASP A 266 -22.17 -23.30 -7.80
N GLY A 267 -22.07 -21.96 -7.76
CA GLY A 267 -22.98 -21.02 -8.40
C GLY A 267 -24.32 -20.80 -7.69
N VAL A 268 -24.62 -21.52 -6.61
CA VAL A 268 -25.89 -21.37 -5.88
C VAL A 268 -25.68 -20.56 -4.59
N GLU A 269 -26.49 -19.52 -4.41
CA GLU A 269 -26.46 -18.70 -3.20
C GLU A 269 -26.80 -19.54 -1.96
N ARG A 270 -25.97 -19.42 -0.92
CA ARG A 270 -26.13 -20.12 0.36
C ARG A 270 -26.51 -19.19 1.50
N ALA A 271 -26.03 -17.95 1.47
CA ALA A 271 -26.27 -16.96 2.51
C ALA A 271 -25.97 -15.54 2.03
N GLN A 272 -26.59 -14.57 2.70
CA GLN A 272 -26.21 -13.17 2.68
C GLN A 272 -25.85 -12.73 4.11
N LEU A 273 -24.76 -11.97 4.24
CA LEU A 273 -24.16 -11.57 5.51
C LEU A 273 -23.81 -10.09 5.49
N ARG A 274 -23.54 -9.53 6.68
CA ARG A 274 -22.96 -8.21 6.85
C ARG A 274 -21.54 -8.35 7.38
N ALA A 275 -20.65 -7.48 6.92
CA ALA A 275 -19.29 -7.39 7.42
C ALA A 275 -19.25 -6.55 8.72
N ASP A 276 -19.71 -7.09 9.84
CA ASP A 276 -19.78 -6.38 11.13
C ASP A 276 -19.13 -7.15 12.29
N ALA A 277 -18.43 -8.24 12.03
CA ALA A 277 -17.62 -8.91 13.05
C ALA A 277 -16.33 -8.12 13.34
N TYR A 278 -15.89 -8.12 14.60
CA TYR A 278 -14.67 -7.41 15.01
C TYR A 278 -13.39 -8.11 14.52
N ARG A 279 -12.45 -7.32 14.00
CA ARG A 279 -11.14 -7.76 13.51
C ARG A 279 -10.02 -6.98 14.18
N HIS A 280 -9.54 -7.50 15.31
CA HIS A 280 -8.46 -6.87 16.07
C HIS A 280 -7.19 -6.68 15.24
N ASP A 281 -6.85 -7.65 14.39
CA ASP A 281 -5.69 -7.63 13.49
C ASP A 281 -5.74 -6.49 12.47
N LEU A 282 -6.93 -6.01 12.13
CA LEU A 282 -7.12 -4.87 11.23
C LEU A 282 -7.29 -3.55 11.99
N ARG A 283 -7.77 -3.62 13.23
CA ARG A 283 -7.91 -2.45 14.10
C ARG A 283 -6.58 -1.76 14.36
N GLU A 284 -5.50 -2.53 14.50
CA GLU A 284 -4.12 -2.02 14.65
C GLU A 284 -3.68 -1.11 13.49
N TRP A 285 -4.35 -1.18 12.34
CA TRP A 285 -4.08 -0.35 11.16
C TRP A 285 -5.03 0.84 11.03
N ASN A 286 -5.75 1.23 12.09
CA ASN A 286 -6.70 2.35 12.06
C ASN A 286 -7.72 2.22 10.92
N VAL A 287 -8.17 0.99 10.65
CA VAL A 287 -9.25 0.74 9.69
C VAL A 287 -10.55 1.40 10.14
N GLY A 288 -11.38 1.80 9.17
CA GLY A 288 -12.70 2.37 9.42
C GLY A 288 -13.61 1.45 10.25
N ARG A 289 -14.72 2.01 10.74
CA ARG A 289 -15.71 1.28 11.55
C ARG A 289 -15.12 0.60 12.79
N GLN A 290 -14.04 1.16 13.33
CA GLN A 290 -13.35 0.67 14.53
C GLN A 290 -12.96 -0.82 14.45
N GLY A 291 -12.72 -1.37 13.25
CA GLY A 291 -12.37 -2.78 13.06
C GLY A 291 -13.54 -3.74 12.92
N TYR A 292 -14.80 -3.29 12.97
CA TYR A 292 -15.98 -4.12 12.76
C TYR A 292 -16.26 -4.34 11.26
N VAL A 293 -15.36 -5.06 10.58
CA VAL A 293 -15.35 -5.25 9.11
C VAL A 293 -15.25 -6.72 8.71
N GLY A 294 -15.31 -7.65 9.66
CA GLY A 294 -15.18 -9.09 9.44
C GLY A 294 -16.50 -9.75 9.05
N PHE A 295 -16.40 -10.89 8.37
CA PHE A 295 -17.52 -11.81 8.16
C PHE A 295 -17.06 -13.24 8.38
N GLU A 296 -17.98 -14.11 8.80
CA GLU A 296 -17.77 -15.56 8.89
C GLU A 296 -19.07 -16.29 8.55
N PHE A 297 -18.94 -17.43 7.87
CA PHE A 297 -20.03 -18.34 7.57
C PHE A 297 -19.59 -19.79 7.77
N THR A 298 -20.37 -20.53 8.53
CA THR A 298 -20.18 -21.97 8.74
C THR A 298 -21.21 -22.74 7.93
N PHE A 299 -20.74 -23.65 7.09
CA PHE A 299 -21.60 -24.53 6.30
C PHE A 299 -22.28 -25.55 7.22
N LYS A 300 -23.58 -25.79 7.01
CA LYS A 300 -24.35 -26.78 7.80
C LYS A 300 -23.79 -28.21 7.69
N LYS A 301 -23.14 -28.51 6.57
CA LYS A 301 -22.43 -29.76 6.29
C LYS A 301 -21.10 -29.41 5.61
N PRO A 302 -20.05 -30.22 5.81
CA PRO A 302 -18.81 -30.04 5.07
C PRO A 302 -19.06 -30.04 3.56
N LEU A 303 -18.42 -29.12 2.86
CA LEU A 303 -18.44 -29.06 1.40
C LEU A 303 -17.71 -30.26 0.79
N ALA A 304 -18.09 -30.63 -0.43
CA ALA A 304 -17.37 -31.62 -1.20
C ALA A 304 -15.97 -31.11 -1.58
N GLU A 305 -15.03 -32.03 -1.81
CA GLU A 305 -13.61 -31.72 -2.07
C GLU A 305 -13.37 -30.77 -3.27
N HIS A 306 -14.34 -30.68 -4.19
CA HIS A 306 -14.25 -29.86 -5.39
C HIS A 306 -15.29 -28.73 -5.45
N SER A 307 -16.00 -28.46 -4.35
CA SER A 307 -16.93 -27.34 -4.30
C SER A 307 -16.19 -26.00 -4.41
N HIS A 308 -16.70 -25.14 -5.28
CA HIS A 308 -16.20 -23.79 -5.48
C HIS A 308 -16.99 -22.81 -4.60
N VAL A 309 -16.29 -22.06 -3.74
CA VAL A 309 -16.89 -21.03 -2.89
C VAL A 309 -16.55 -19.65 -3.44
N GLU A 310 -17.57 -18.82 -3.61
CA GLU A 310 -17.42 -17.43 -4.03
C GLU A 310 -18.06 -16.50 -3.01
N CYS A 311 -17.34 -15.44 -2.67
CA CYS A 311 -17.86 -14.36 -1.83
C CYS A 311 -17.97 -13.11 -2.72
N VAL A 312 -19.15 -12.51 -2.78
CA VAL A 312 -19.44 -11.37 -3.67
C VAL A 312 -20.02 -10.23 -2.86
N VAL A 313 -19.51 -9.01 -3.06
CA VAL A 313 -20.07 -7.80 -2.49
C VAL A 313 -21.38 -7.48 -3.21
N LEU A 314 -22.50 -7.44 -2.47
CA LEU A 314 -23.84 -7.28 -3.07
C LEU A 314 -24.00 -5.95 -3.80
N GLU A 315 -23.49 -4.85 -3.23
CA GLU A 315 -23.69 -3.52 -3.83
C GLU A 315 -22.91 -3.32 -5.13
N THR A 316 -21.75 -3.95 -5.28
CA THR A 316 -20.81 -3.67 -6.38
C THR A 316 -20.63 -4.83 -7.35
N GLY A 317 -21.07 -6.03 -6.97
CA GLY A 317 -20.78 -7.28 -7.68
C GLY A 317 -19.32 -7.71 -7.59
N GLN A 318 -18.51 -7.07 -6.73
CA GLN A 318 -17.09 -7.37 -6.62
C GLN A 318 -16.89 -8.75 -5.97
N GLN A 319 -16.21 -9.65 -6.68
CA GLN A 319 -15.76 -10.90 -6.11
C GLN A 319 -14.59 -10.66 -5.14
N ILE A 320 -14.68 -11.29 -3.97
CA ILE A 320 -13.68 -11.23 -2.92
C ILE A 320 -12.74 -12.42 -3.09
N TYR A 321 -11.45 -12.14 -3.21
CA TYR A 321 -10.44 -13.17 -3.39
C TYR A 321 -9.64 -13.41 -2.11
N ASN A 322 -9.06 -14.60 -1.99
CA ASN A 322 -8.00 -14.85 -1.02
C ASN A 322 -6.68 -14.32 -1.60
N PRO A 323 -6.10 -13.24 -1.04
CA PRO A 323 -4.85 -12.68 -1.54
C PRO A 323 -3.64 -13.62 -1.36
N PHE A 324 -3.77 -14.62 -0.49
CA PHE A 324 -2.73 -15.60 -0.17
C PHE A 324 -2.95 -16.96 -0.84
N ALA A 325 -4.07 -17.14 -1.56
CA ALA A 325 -4.25 -18.34 -2.35
C ALA A 325 -3.21 -18.34 -3.48
N ALA A 326 -2.41 -19.41 -3.56
CA ALA A 326 -1.57 -19.62 -4.72
C ALA A 326 -2.46 -19.56 -5.96
N THR A 327 -2.21 -18.59 -6.85
CA THR A 327 -2.82 -18.63 -8.18
C THR A 327 -2.35 -19.93 -8.81
N LYS A 328 -3.23 -20.94 -8.90
CA LYS A 328 -3.02 -22.06 -9.81
C LYS A 328 -2.94 -21.41 -11.20
N SER A 329 -1.73 -21.38 -11.74
CA SER A 329 -1.42 -20.93 -13.09
C SER A 329 -2.02 -21.87 -14.11
#